data_AF-A0A4P9D0K6-F1
#
_entry.id   AF-A0A4P9D0K6-F1
#
_cell.length_a   1.000
_cell.length_b   1.000
_cell.length_c   1.000
_cell.angle_alpha   90.00
_cell.angle_beta   90.00
_cell.angle_gamma   90.00
#
_symmetry.space_group_name_H-M   'P 1'
#
loop_
_entity.id
_entity.type
_entity.pdbx_description
1 polymer ?
#
loop_
_entity_poly.entity_id
_entity_poly.type
_entity_poly.pdbx_seq_one_letter_code
_entity_poly.pdbx_strand_id
1 'polypeptide(L)' 'MVKNSFISVISQKENRGSVEFQVFSFTTKIKRLTSHLELHKKDFSSQRGLRKILGKRQRLLAYLSKKNRGRYIELIDD' A
#
# COMPACT_ATOMS: atom_id res chain seq x y z
N MET A 1 -3.40 20.63 -0.99
CA MET A 1 -4.21 20.03 -2.07
C MET A 1 -4.31 18.55 -1.79
N VAL A 2 -5.44 18.12 -1.23
CA VAL A 2 -5.64 16.74 -0.79
C VAL A 2 -5.94 15.90 -2.03
N LYS A 3 -5.00 15.07 -2.49
CA LYS A 3 -5.25 14.06 -3.53
C LYS A 3 -6.17 12.97 -2.96
N ASN A 4 -7.47 13.30 -2.88
CA ASN A 4 -8.57 12.41 -2.50
C ASN A 4 -9.10 11.60 -3.70
N SER A 5 -8.42 11.64 -4.84
CA SER A 5 -8.88 11.14 -6.14
C SER A 5 -9.06 9.62 -6.19
N PHE A 6 -8.19 8.83 -5.55
CA PHE A 6 -8.30 7.36 -5.59
C PHE A 6 -9.30 6.78 -4.58
N ILE A 7 -9.58 7.49 -3.49
CA ILE A 7 -10.43 7.00 -2.38
C ILE A 7 -11.91 6.92 -2.82
N SER A 8 -12.36 7.82 -3.69
CA SER A 8 -13.73 7.79 -4.21
C SER A 8 -13.98 6.63 -5.19
N VAL A 9 -12.97 6.22 -5.96
CA VAL A 9 -13.08 5.14 -6.96
C VAL A 9 -13.24 3.77 -6.30
N ILE A 10 -12.74 3.57 -5.07
CA ILE A 10 -12.75 2.27 -4.38
C ILE A 10 -13.91 2.15 -3.36
N SER A 11 -15.04 2.80 -3.61
CA SER A 11 -16.26 2.61 -2.79
C SER A 11 -17.05 1.34 -3.13
N GLN A 12 -16.70 0.62 -4.20
CA GLN A 12 -17.35 -0.64 -4.55
C GLN A 12 -16.68 -1.82 -3.84
N LYS A 13 -17.49 -2.61 -3.11
CA LYS A 13 -17.13 -3.85 -2.42
C LYS A 13 -16.43 -4.86 -3.36
N GLU A 14 -16.69 -4.77 -4.66
CA GLU A 14 -16.09 -5.56 -5.74
C GLU A 14 -14.59 -5.29 -5.96
N ASN A 15 -14.11 -4.09 -5.63
CA ASN A 15 -12.71 -3.69 -5.89
C ASN A 15 -11.73 -4.08 -4.77
N ARG A 16 -12.16 -4.81 -3.73
CA ARG A 16 -11.24 -5.27 -2.66
C ARG A 16 -10.13 -6.20 -3.17
N GLY A 17 -10.37 -6.88 -4.28
CA GLY A 17 -9.39 -7.76 -4.93
C GLY A 17 -8.41 -7.03 -5.85
N SER A 18 -8.65 -5.76 -6.19
CA SER A 18 -7.80 -5.03 -7.13
C SER A 18 -6.40 -4.80 -6.58
N VAL A 19 -5.42 -4.70 -7.48
CA VAL A 19 -4.02 -4.47 -7.10
C VAL A 19 -3.88 -3.09 -6.44
N GLU A 20 -4.62 -2.12 -6.94
CA GLU A 20 -4.66 -0.74 -6.47
C GLU A 20 -5.17 -0.66 -5.02
N PHE A 21 -6.30 -1.31 -4.73
CA PHE A 21 -6.84 -1.34 -3.37
C PHE A 21 -5.89 -2.02 -2.39
N GLN A 22 -5.29 -3.14 -2.80
CA GLN A 22 -4.33 -3.86 -1.96
C GLN A 22 -3.08 -3.01 -1.66
N VAL A 23 -2.54 -2.31 -2.67
CA VAL A 23 -1.40 -1.40 -2.50
C VAL A 23 -1.78 -0.25 -1.56
N PHE A 24 -2.94 0.37 -1.74
CA PHE A 24 -3.44 1.43 -0.85
C PHE A 24 -3.60 0.95 0.61
N SER A 25 -4.20 -0.23 0.79
CA SER A 25 -4.38 -0.86 2.11
C SER A 25 -3.04 -1.14 2.79
N PHE A 26 -2.06 -1.67 2.05
CA PHE A 26 -0.71 -1.89 2.57
C PHE A 26 0.00 -0.58 2.89
N THR A 27 -0.09 0.43 2.03
CA THR A 27 0.49 1.76 2.29
C THR A 27 -0.09 2.37 3.57
N THR A 28 -1.40 2.30 3.78
CA THR A 28 -2.06 2.79 5.01
C THR A 28 -1.57 2.03 6.26
N LYS A 29 -1.44 0.70 6.17
CA LYS A 29 -0.92 -0.12 7.28
C LYS A 29 0.55 0.18 7.57
N ILE A 30 1.37 0.36 6.54
CA ILE A 30 2.78 0.75 6.67
C ILE A 30 2.89 2.07 7.42
N LYS A 31 2.16 3.13 6.99
CA LYS A 31 2.17 4.43 7.67
C LYS A 31 1.84 4.31 9.16
N ARG A 32 0.77 3.57 9.50
CA ARG A 32 0.37 3.35 10.91
C ARG A 32 1.42 2.57 11.71
N LEU A 33 1.97 1.50 11.15
CA LEU A 33 3.00 0.69 11.82
C LEU A 33 4.32 1.43 11.99
N THR A 34 4.69 2.27 11.02
CA THR A 34 5.89 3.10 11.11
C THR A 34 5.78 4.06 12.30
N SER A 35 4.68 4.80 12.44
CA SER A 35 4.46 5.68 13.60
C SER A 35 4.42 4.91 14.93
N HIS A 36 3.85 3.71 14.95
CA HIS A 36 3.89 2.85 16.15
C HIS A 36 5.33 2.47 16.53
N LEU A 37 6.17 2.08 15.56
CA LEU A 37 7.55 1.66 15.79
C LEU A 37 8.48 2.82 16.17
N GLU A 38 8.14 4.06 15.82
CA GLU A 38 8.86 5.26 16.28
C GLU A 38 8.80 5.38 17.81
N LEU A 39 7.64 5.08 18.40
CA LEU A 39 7.42 5.05 19.86
C LEU A 39 7.96 3.74 20.47
N HIS A 40 7.79 2.61 19.79
CA HIS A 40 8.13 1.28 20.29
C HIS A 40 9.32 0.66 19.55
N LYS A 41 10.50 1.28 19.66
CA LYS A 41 11.72 0.89 18.91
C LYS A 41 12.22 -0.54 19.17
N LYS A 42 11.84 -1.15 20.29
CA LYS A 42 12.22 -2.52 20.67
C LYS A 42 11.22 -3.59 20.22
N ASP A 43 10.13 -3.23 19.54
CA ASP A 43 9.18 -4.21 19.00
C ASP A 43 9.67 -4.82 17.67
N PHE A 44 10.53 -5.83 17.79
CA PHE A 44 11.08 -6.56 16.64
C PHE A 44 10.03 -7.44 15.94
N SER A 45 8.99 -7.87 16.66
CA SER A 45 7.91 -8.69 16.11
C SER A 45 7.09 -7.89 15.10
N SER A 46 6.68 -6.67 15.47
CA SER A 46 5.99 -5.75 14.57
C SER A 46 6.89 -5.28 13.43
N GLN A 47 8.19 -5.05 13.69
CA GLN A 47 9.15 -4.70 12.63
C GLN A 47 9.27 -5.81 11.57
N ARG A 48 9.27 -7.09 11.98
CA ARG A 48 9.23 -8.23 11.06
C ARG A 48 7.93 -8.26 10.26
N GLY A 49 6.80 -7.97 10.90
CA GLY A 49 5.51 -7.82 10.24
C GLY A 49 5.51 -6.72 9.16
N LEU A 50 6.07 -5.56 9.50
CA LEU A 50 6.21 -4.42 8.59
C LEU A 50 7.04 -4.80 7.34
N ARG A 51 8.18 -5.47 7.52
CA ARG A 51 9.01 -5.96 6.39
C ARG A 51 8.25 -6.90 5.47
N LYS A 52 7.43 -7.81 6.02
CA LYS A 52 6.57 -8.70 5.22
C LYS A 52 5.54 -7.92 4.39
N ILE A 53 4.91 -6.90 4.97
CA ILE A 53 3.92 -6.06 4.27
C ILE A 53 4.62 -5.27 3.15
N LEU A 54 5.80 -4.71 3.43
CA LEU A 54 6.58 -3.97 2.44
C LEU A 54 6.93 -4.86 1.23
N GLY A 55 7.41 -6.08 1.47
CA GLY A 55 7.72 -7.03 0.40
C GLY A 55 6.48 -7.51 -0.39
N LYS A 56 5.31 -7.64 0.25
CA LYS A 56 4.04 -7.91 -0.45
C LYS A 56 3.68 -6.75 -1.38
N ARG A 57 3.74 -5.51 -0.89
CA ARG A 57 3.45 -4.31 -1.68
C ARG A 57 4.40 -4.18 -2.88
N GLN A 58 5.70 -4.41 -2.68
CA GLN A 58 6.69 -4.35 -3.75
C GLN A 58 6.40 -5.38 -4.86
N ARG A 59 6.01 -6.61 -4.50
CA ARG A 59 5.63 -7.64 -5.49
C ARG A 59 4.40 -7.25 -6.30
N LEU A 60 3.39 -6.66 -5.66
CA LEU A 60 2.18 -6.17 -6.34
C LEU A 60 2.50 -5.04 -7.32
N LEU A 61 3.34 -4.09 -6.92
CA LEU A 61 3.78 -3.00 -7.79
C LEU A 61 4.61 -3.51 -8.97
N ALA A 62 5.51 -4.47 -8.74
CA ALA A 62 6.28 -5.11 -9.80
C ALA A 62 5.38 -5.88 -10.78
N TYR A 63 4.33 -6.55 -10.28
CA TYR A 63 3.32 -7.19 -11.12
C TYR A 63 2.55 -6.16 -11.97
N LEU A 64 2.10 -5.07 -11.36
CA LEU A 64 1.34 -4.02 -12.05
C LEU A 64 2.20 -3.35 -13.13
N SER A 65 3.46 -3.03 -12.82
CA SER A 65 4.43 -2.45 -13.77
C SER A 65 4.63 -3.33 -15.01
N LYS A 66 4.70 -4.66 -14.83
CA LYS A 66 4.82 -5.62 -15.94
C LYS A 66 3.54 -5.74 -16.77
N LYS A 67 2.38 -5.68 -16.12
CA LYS A 67 1.08 -5.90 -16.78
C LYS A 67 0.55 -4.64 -17.47
N ASN A 68 0.65 -3.49 -16.82
CA ASN A 68 0.16 -2.21 -17.32
C ASN A 68 0.97 -1.06 -16.71
N ARG A 69 1.87 -0.51 -17.51
CA ARG A 69 2.75 0.59 -17.09
C ARG A 69 2.00 1.89 -16.81
N GLY A 70 0.91 2.18 -17.54
CA GLY A 70 0.08 3.38 -17.32
C GLY A 70 -0.54 3.39 -15.93
N ARG A 71 -1.23 2.31 -15.55
CA ARG A 71 -1.83 2.16 -14.21
C ARG A 71 -0.78 2.19 -13.09
N TYR A 72 0.42 1.68 -13.36
CA TYR A 72 1.53 1.74 -12.40
C TYR A 72 2.00 3.17 -12.15
N ILE A 73 2.13 3.99 -13.21
CA ILE A 73 2.52 5.40 -13.08
C ILE A 73 1.44 6.16 -12.32
N GLU A 74 0.18 6.00 -12.70
CA GLU A 74 -0.96 6.61 -12.00
C GLU A 74 -0.99 6.26 -10.50
N LEU A 75 -0.74 4.99 -10.16
CA LEU A 75 -0.75 4.52 -8.78
C LEU A 75 0.43 5.04 -7.93
N ILE A 76 1.55 5.41 -8.54
CA ILE A 76 2.74 5.91 -7.83
C ILE A 76 2.73 7.42 -7.68
N ASP A 77 2.15 8.13 -8.64
CA ASP A 77 2.07 9.60 -8.61
C ASP A 77 1.06 10.12 -7.58
N ASP A 78 0.16 9.28 -7.09
CA ASP A 78 -0.83 9.58 -6.03
C ASP A 78 -0.31 9.38 -4.60
#